data_AF-A0A564IGF0-F1
#
_entry.id   AF-A0A564IGF0-F1
#
_cell.length_a   1.000
_cell.length_b   1.000
_cell.length_c   1.000
_cell.angle_alpha   90.00
_cell.angle_beta   90.00
_cell.angle_gamma   90.00
#
_symmetry.space_group_name_H-M   'P 1'
#
loop_
_entity.id
_entity.type
_entity.pdbx_description
1 polymer ?
#
loop_
_entity_poly.entity_id
_entity_poly.type
_entity_poly.pdbx_seq_one_letter_code
_entity_poly.pdbx_strand_id
1 'polypeptide(L)'
;MGNLGGEMKALAKKAGGSFKTVDDRIHIVQRFSRHLRSLNIQIQRVEQIKVRHIECYIQARLAQEIGKRTLQNEMAALRGVLQQAGRKQVAEHERLTNKSLGLAGASRNGTNRAITPEDYQQVLKAARDKDAGLAVTLELARLMGLRSQEAVQCCQSLKTWKQSLERGETRLTVVFGTKGNRPRETIIQDTGAVKKALENALAVAEERNGRLIDRPSLQQAMNYWRKEIAKAGLTGIYTPHSLRYAWTQDALRHYLAQGFSHREALALTSMDLGHGDGRGRYVVQVYGRREEE
;
A
#
# COMPACT_ATOMS: atom_id res chain seq x y z
N MET A 1 -7.94 8.19 37.53
CA MET A 1 -8.54 6.87 37.20
C MET A 1 -7.83 6.29 35.98
N GLY A 2 -7.36 5.05 36.07
CA GLY A 2 -6.67 4.41 34.94
C GLY A 2 -7.65 4.11 33.80
N ASN A 3 -7.16 4.18 32.57
CA ASN A 3 -7.85 3.67 31.40
C ASN A 3 -6.78 3.02 30.54
N LEU A 4 -6.73 1.68 30.53
CA LEU A 4 -5.74 0.92 29.77
C LEU A 4 -5.64 1.40 28.32
N GLY A 5 -6.78 1.64 27.68
CA GLY A 5 -6.82 2.11 26.29
C GLY A 5 -6.18 3.48 26.11
N GLY A 6 -6.35 4.38 27.09
CA GLY A 6 -5.71 5.69 27.10
C GLY A 6 -4.19 5.60 27.27
N GLU A 7 -3.73 4.81 28.23
CA GLU A 7 -2.30 4.60 28.49
C GLU A 7 -1.61 3.93 27.29
N MET A 8 -2.19 2.85 26.75
CA MET A 8 -1.64 2.17 25.58
C MET A 8 -1.60 3.08 24.34
N LYS A 9 -2.58 3.98 24.17
CA LYS A 9 -2.55 4.97 23.08
C LYS A 9 -1.39 5.95 23.26
N ALA A 10 -1.12 6.42 24.48
CA ALA A 10 0.01 7.31 24.75
C ALA A 10 1.35 6.61 24.47
N LEU A 11 1.50 5.35 24.91
CA LEU A 11 2.68 4.54 24.64
C LEU A 11 2.87 4.23 23.15
N ALA A 12 1.77 3.96 22.43
CA ALA A 12 1.81 3.74 20.99
C ALA A 12 2.34 4.96 20.22
N LYS A 13 1.99 6.19 20.67
CA LYS A 13 2.56 7.44 20.13
C LYS A 13 4.04 7.59 20.49
N LYS A 14 4.40 7.34 21.76
CA LYS A 14 5.78 7.47 22.24
C LYS A 14 6.76 6.52 21.54
N ALA A 15 6.29 5.33 21.16
CA ALA A 15 7.09 4.35 20.42
C ALA A 15 7.44 4.78 18.97
N GLY A 16 6.92 5.92 18.51
CA GLY A 16 7.32 6.57 17.26
C GLY A 16 6.97 5.82 15.97
N GLY A 17 7.55 6.30 14.87
CA GLY A 17 7.30 5.82 13.50
C GLY A 17 6.50 6.82 12.67
N SER A 18 6.23 6.46 11.41
CA SER A 18 5.41 7.30 10.52
C SER A 18 4.00 7.49 11.08
N PHE A 19 3.31 8.57 10.69
CA PHE A 19 1.92 8.84 11.10
C PHE A 19 1.02 7.62 10.94
N LYS A 20 1.08 6.93 9.79
CA LYS A 20 0.32 5.71 9.54
C LYS A 20 0.70 4.57 10.49
N THR A 21 1.99 4.38 10.76
CA THR A 21 2.45 3.33 11.68
C THR A 21 1.95 3.58 13.10
N VAL A 22 1.96 4.83 13.55
CA VAL A 22 1.43 5.22 14.87
C VAL A 22 -0.08 5.00 14.92
N ASP A 23 -0.80 5.43 13.89
CA ASP A 23 -2.26 5.26 13.78
C ASP A 23 -2.69 3.78 13.78
N ASP A 24 -2.07 2.95 12.93
CA ASP A 24 -2.32 1.51 12.88
C ASP A 24 -2.07 0.87 14.26
N ARG A 25 -0.98 1.26 14.95
CA ARG A 25 -0.64 0.76 16.29
C ARG A 25 -1.69 1.16 17.33
N ILE A 26 -2.19 2.41 17.29
CA ILE A 26 -3.25 2.90 18.18
C ILE A 26 -4.52 2.05 18.01
N HIS A 27 -4.94 1.80 16.78
CA HIS A 27 -6.11 0.97 16.51
C HIS A 27 -5.96 -0.46 17.05
N ILE A 28 -4.78 -1.05 16.90
CA ILE A 28 -4.47 -2.39 17.41
C ILE A 28 -4.58 -2.43 18.94
N VAL A 29 -3.93 -1.51 19.65
CA VAL A 29 -3.96 -1.52 21.12
C VAL A 29 -5.33 -1.19 21.70
N GLN A 30 -6.11 -0.34 21.02
CA GLN A 30 -7.50 -0.07 21.38
C GLN A 30 -8.39 -1.29 21.15
N ARG A 31 -8.16 -2.06 20.07
CA ARG A 31 -8.85 -3.34 19.83
C ARG A 31 -8.55 -4.34 20.94
N PHE A 32 -7.28 -4.49 21.30
CA PHE A 32 -6.86 -5.32 22.43
C PHE A 32 -7.54 -4.89 23.74
N SER A 33 -7.52 -3.61 24.08
CA SER A 33 -8.16 -3.09 25.29
C SER A 33 -9.68 -3.33 25.31
N ARG A 34 -10.35 -3.23 24.17
CA ARG A 34 -11.79 -3.55 24.05
C ARG A 34 -12.05 -5.03 24.23
N HIS A 35 -11.21 -5.90 23.67
CA HIS A 35 -11.33 -7.34 23.83
C HIS A 35 -11.22 -7.78 25.31
N LEU A 36 -10.27 -7.21 26.07
CA LEU A 36 -10.19 -7.52 27.50
C LEU A 36 -11.45 -7.08 28.25
N ARG A 37 -11.98 -5.89 27.92
CA ARG A 37 -13.23 -5.40 28.51
C ARG A 37 -14.42 -6.29 28.17
N SER A 38 -14.52 -6.81 26.95
CA SER A 38 -15.61 -7.73 26.58
C SER A 38 -15.56 -9.07 27.34
N LEU A 39 -14.41 -9.44 27.89
CA LEU A 39 -14.24 -10.62 28.74
C LEU A 39 -14.36 -10.28 30.25
N ASN A 40 -14.83 -9.08 30.58
CA ASN A 40 -14.87 -8.54 31.94
C ASN A 40 -13.49 -8.55 32.66
N ILE A 41 -12.40 -8.47 31.90
CA ILE A 41 -11.04 -8.36 32.44
C ILE A 41 -10.74 -6.89 32.72
N GLN A 42 -10.88 -6.49 33.98
CA GLN A 42 -10.76 -5.10 34.42
C GLN A 42 -9.32 -4.71 34.78
N ILE A 43 -8.45 -4.63 33.77
CA ILE A 43 -7.10 -4.05 33.95
C ILE A 43 -7.11 -2.56 33.62
N GLN A 44 -6.42 -1.77 34.44
CA GLN A 44 -6.38 -0.32 34.36
C GLN A 44 -5.04 0.21 33.85
N ARG A 45 -3.98 -0.59 34.00
CA ARG A 45 -2.59 -0.22 33.73
C ARG A 45 -1.90 -1.26 32.85
N VAL A 46 -1.00 -0.80 31.99
CA VAL A 46 -0.19 -1.68 31.12
C VAL A 46 0.68 -2.64 31.93
N GLU A 47 1.09 -2.24 33.14
CA GLU A 47 1.85 -3.11 34.05
C GLU A 47 1.08 -4.37 34.47
N GLN A 48 -0.25 -4.36 34.42
CA GLN A 48 -1.12 -5.47 34.78
C GLN A 48 -1.35 -6.44 33.61
N ILE A 49 -0.86 -6.13 32.41
CA ILE A 49 -0.95 -7.03 31.27
C ILE A 49 -0.09 -8.28 31.54
N LYS A 50 -0.74 -9.43 31.55
CA LYS A 50 -0.11 -10.75 31.65
C LYS A 50 -0.04 -11.41 30.27
N VAL A 51 0.90 -12.34 30.12
CA VAL A 51 1.09 -13.17 28.92
C VAL A 51 -0.23 -13.77 28.43
N ARG A 52 -1.00 -14.37 29.35
CA ARG A 52 -2.31 -14.97 29.08
C ARG A 52 -3.34 -14.04 28.44
N HIS A 53 -3.27 -12.73 28.71
CA HIS A 53 -4.19 -11.76 28.11
C HIS A 53 -3.91 -11.59 26.62
N ILE A 54 -2.63 -11.60 26.23
CA ILE A 54 -2.21 -11.48 24.83
C ILE A 54 -2.48 -12.79 24.08
N GLU A 55 -2.22 -13.94 24.69
CA GLU A 55 -2.58 -15.24 24.11
C GLU A 55 -4.08 -15.34 23.86
N CYS A 56 -4.90 -15.03 24.88
CA CYS A 56 -6.36 -15.05 24.76
C CYS A 56 -6.83 -14.15 23.61
N TYR A 57 -6.28 -12.94 23.51
CA TYR A 57 -6.56 -12.04 22.38
C TYR A 57 -6.20 -12.66 21.03
N ILE A 58 -5.01 -13.22 20.88
CA ILE A 58 -4.58 -13.81 19.60
C ILE A 58 -5.42 -15.04 19.25
N GLN A 59 -5.76 -15.88 20.21
CA GLN A 59 -6.65 -17.03 19.98
C GLN A 59 -8.05 -16.58 19.54
N ALA A 60 -8.61 -15.55 20.17
CA ALA A 60 -9.89 -14.98 19.75
C ALA A 60 -9.82 -14.40 18.32
N ARG A 61 -8.68 -13.80 17.93
CA ARG A 61 -8.48 -13.30 16.57
C ARG A 61 -8.28 -14.42 15.54
N LEU A 62 -7.64 -15.53 15.92
CA LEU A 62 -7.55 -16.73 15.08
C LEU A 62 -8.93 -17.37 14.87
N ALA A 63 -9.76 -17.43 15.92
CA ALA A 63 -11.15 -17.91 15.81
C ALA A 63 -12.04 -17.02 14.95
N GLN A 64 -11.66 -15.75 14.74
CA GLN A 64 -12.28 -14.83 13.77
C GLN A 64 -11.71 -14.99 12.35
N GLU A 65 -10.90 -16.02 12.11
CA GLU A 65 -10.25 -16.31 10.82
C GLU A 65 -9.38 -15.14 10.29
N ILE A 66 -8.87 -14.30 11.21
CA ILE A 66 -8.01 -13.19 10.82
C ILE A 66 -6.67 -13.73 10.33
N GLY A 67 -6.30 -13.35 9.11
CA GLY A 67 -5.07 -13.84 8.47
C GLY A 67 -3.81 -13.67 9.32
N LYS A 68 -2.96 -14.70 9.33
CA LYS A 68 -1.73 -14.76 10.14
C LYS A 68 -0.83 -13.53 9.99
N ARG A 69 -0.71 -12.96 8.78
CA ARG A 69 0.12 -11.76 8.55
C ARG A 69 -0.41 -10.53 9.30
N THR A 70 -1.73 -10.37 9.38
CA THR A 70 -2.37 -9.32 10.17
C THR A 70 -2.06 -9.52 11.65
N LEU A 71 -2.19 -10.75 12.15
CA LEU A 71 -1.88 -11.06 13.55
C LEU A 71 -0.41 -10.87 13.91
N GLN A 72 0.51 -11.16 12.99
CA GLN A 72 1.93 -10.83 13.17
C GLN A 72 2.16 -9.32 13.30
N ASN A 73 1.44 -8.49 12.53
CA ASN A 73 1.51 -7.03 12.66
C ASN A 73 0.91 -6.56 13.99
N GLU A 74 -0.20 -7.17 14.42
CA GLU A 74 -0.80 -6.91 15.74
C GLU A 74 0.16 -7.25 16.87
N MET A 75 0.83 -8.41 16.80
CA MET A 75 1.85 -8.80 17.76
C MET A 75 3.05 -7.85 17.76
N ALA A 76 3.51 -7.40 16.59
CA ALA A 76 4.59 -6.41 16.51
C ALA A 76 4.21 -5.09 17.19
N ALA A 77 2.98 -4.61 16.97
CA ALA A 77 2.44 -3.42 17.63
C ALA A 77 2.34 -3.60 19.15
N LEU A 78 1.78 -4.71 19.62
CA LEU A 78 1.64 -5.02 21.04
C LEU A 78 3.00 -5.13 21.74
N ARG A 79 3.96 -5.86 21.16
CA ARG A 79 5.33 -5.97 21.70
C ARG A 79 6.00 -4.61 21.78
N GLY A 80 5.89 -3.78 20.73
CA GLY A 80 6.45 -2.43 20.73
C GLY A 80 5.88 -1.54 21.83
N VAL A 81 4.58 -1.63 22.12
CA VAL A 81 3.95 -0.87 23.22
C VAL A 81 4.38 -1.40 24.59
N LEU A 82 4.47 -2.73 24.76
CA LEU A 82 4.94 -3.33 26.01
C LEU A 82 6.40 -2.98 26.29
N GLN A 83 7.29 -3.05 25.29
CA GLN A 83 8.68 -2.63 25.42
C GLN A 83 8.77 -1.14 25.79
N GLN A 84 7.98 -0.27 25.13
CA GLN A 84 7.92 1.15 25.46
C GLN A 84 7.46 1.43 26.90
N ALA A 85 6.69 0.51 27.49
CA ALA A 85 6.22 0.56 28.87
C ALA A 85 7.19 -0.13 29.87
N GLY A 86 8.39 -0.51 29.44
CA GLY A 86 9.34 -1.25 30.29
C GLY A 86 8.98 -2.71 30.54
N ARG A 87 7.97 -3.26 29.82
CA ARG A 87 7.46 -4.62 29.98
C ARG A 87 8.12 -5.62 29.02
N LYS A 88 9.45 -5.52 28.87
CA LYS A 88 10.26 -6.35 27.96
C LYS A 88 10.09 -7.86 28.23
N GLN A 89 10.04 -8.25 29.50
CA GLN A 89 9.83 -9.63 29.95
C GLN A 89 8.48 -10.23 29.49
N VAL A 90 7.45 -9.41 29.27
CA VAL A 90 6.20 -9.89 28.66
C VAL A 90 6.34 -9.92 27.15
N ALA A 91 6.85 -8.84 26.56
CA ALA A 91 6.96 -8.70 25.10
C ALA A 91 7.78 -9.84 24.46
N GLU A 92 8.79 -10.33 25.16
CA GLU A 92 9.75 -11.34 24.68
C GLU A 92 9.49 -12.74 25.26
N HIS A 93 8.39 -12.94 25.99
CA HIS A 93 8.07 -14.23 26.56
C HIS A 93 7.93 -15.30 25.46
N GLU A 94 8.48 -16.49 25.69
CA GLU A 94 8.50 -17.62 24.75
C GLU A 94 7.10 -18.02 24.22
N ARG A 95 6.07 -17.91 25.05
CA ARG A 95 4.66 -18.15 24.72
C ARG A 95 4.07 -17.13 23.75
N LEU A 96 4.69 -15.95 23.64
CA LEU A 96 4.27 -14.87 22.76
C LEU A 96 5.10 -14.79 21.48
N THR A 97 5.91 -15.80 21.15
CA THR A 97 6.53 -15.86 19.82
C THR A 97 5.48 -16.16 18.75
N ASN A 98 5.76 -15.77 17.50
CA ASN A 98 4.84 -16.10 16.39
C ASN A 98 4.66 -17.62 16.23
N LYS A 99 5.68 -18.43 16.57
CA LYS A 99 5.60 -19.89 16.52
C LYS A 99 4.64 -20.41 17.58
N SER A 100 4.84 -20.03 18.84
CA SER A 100 4.01 -20.46 19.96
C SER A 100 2.54 -20.05 19.83
N LEU A 101 2.30 -18.90 19.19
CA LEU A 101 0.95 -18.40 18.92
C LEU A 101 0.29 -18.98 17.65
N GLY A 102 0.91 -19.94 16.97
CA GLY A 102 0.37 -20.52 15.72
C GLY A 102 0.41 -19.56 14.50
N LEU A 103 1.14 -18.46 14.61
CA LEU A 103 1.27 -17.41 13.58
C LEU A 103 2.45 -17.64 12.61
N ALA A 104 3.14 -18.77 12.70
CA ALA A 104 4.21 -19.14 11.77
C ALA A 104 3.65 -19.50 10.37
N GLY A 105 4.54 -19.45 9.37
CA GLY A 105 4.22 -19.83 7.98
C GLY A 105 3.39 -18.80 7.20
N ALA A 106 3.24 -17.56 7.68
CA ALA A 106 2.57 -16.52 6.92
C ALA A 106 3.37 -16.18 5.65
N SER A 107 2.75 -16.35 4.48
CA SER A 107 3.35 -15.97 3.21
C SER A 107 3.54 -14.45 3.12
N ARG A 108 4.69 -14.03 2.59
CA ARG A 108 4.92 -12.64 2.17
C ARG A 108 4.45 -12.38 0.74
N ASN A 109 4.04 -13.43 0.04
CA ASN A 109 3.55 -13.32 -1.32
C ASN A 109 2.16 -12.67 -1.29
N GLY A 110 1.99 -11.61 -2.07
CA GLY A 110 0.67 -11.01 -2.27
C GLY A 110 -0.24 -11.94 -3.09
N THR A 111 -1.54 -11.74 -2.97
CA THR A 111 -2.54 -12.44 -3.80
C THR A 111 -2.72 -11.82 -5.18
N ASN A 112 -2.29 -10.58 -5.35
CA ASN A 112 -2.43 -9.84 -6.61
C ASN A 112 -1.67 -10.49 -7.77
N ARG A 113 -2.15 -10.21 -8.98
CA ARG A 113 -1.49 -10.54 -10.26
C ARG A 113 -1.35 -9.30 -11.12
N ALA A 114 -0.47 -9.36 -12.13
CA ALA A 114 -0.44 -8.36 -13.19
C ALA A 114 -1.75 -8.45 -13.98
N ILE A 115 -2.39 -7.31 -14.22
CA ILE A 115 -3.60 -7.27 -15.03
C ILE A 115 -3.27 -7.66 -16.49
N THR A 116 -4.14 -8.43 -17.12
CA THR A 116 -4.02 -8.75 -18.55
C THR A 116 -4.40 -7.53 -19.41
N PRO A 117 -3.95 -7.47 -20.68
CA PRO A 117 -4.43 -6.46 -21.62
C PRO A 117 -5.96 -6.45 -21.76
N GLU A 118 -6.58 -7.63 -21.81
CA GLU A 118 -8.03 -7.81 -22.01
C GLU A 118 -8.82 -7.27 -20.82
N ASP A 119 -8.45 -7.67 -19.60
CA ASP A 119 -9.08 -7.16 -18.37
C ASP A 119 -8.85 -5.66 -18.22
N TYR A 120 -7.65 -5.17 -18.57
CA TYR A 120 -7.35 -3.74 -18.54
C TYR A 120 -8.27 -2.95 -19.48
N GLN A 121 -8.50 -3.42 -20.71
CA GLN A 121 -9.40 -2.74 -21.64
C GLN A 121 -10.85 -2.74 -21.14
N GLN A 122 -11.33 -3.85 -20.57
CA GLN A 122 -12.67 -3.92 -19.99
C GLN A 122 -12.84 -2.92 -18.84
N VAL A 123 -11.89 -2.90 -17.91
CA VAL A 123 -11.89 -1.97 -16.76
C VAL A 123 -11.80 -0.53 -17.24
N LEU A 124 -10.97 -0.25 -18.23
CA LEU A 124 -10.81 1.09 -18.78
C LEU A 124 -12.08 1.57 -19.47
N LYS A 125 -12.76 0.71 -20.22
CA LYS A 125 -14.06 1.02 -20.81
C LYS A 125 -15.09 1.34 -19.73
N ALA A 126 -15.23 0.49 -18.71
CA ALA A 126 -16.14 0.72 -17.60
C ALA A 126 -15.81 2.02 -16.83
N ALA A 127 -14.53 2.34 -16.66
CA ALA A 127 -14.11 3.59 -16.04
C ALA A 127 -14.47 4.82 -16.89
N ARG A 128 -14.33 4.74 -18.23
CA ARG A 128 -14.72 5.81 -19.17
C ARG A 128 -16.22 6.06 -19.16
N ASP A 129 -17.01 5.00 -19.21
CA ASP A 129 -18.47 5.08 -19.16
C ASP A 129 -18.95 5.70 -17.83
N LYS A 130 -18.16 5.52 -16.76
CA LYS A 130 -18.48 6.05 -15.43
C LYS A 130 -18.10 7.51 -15.24
N ASP A 131 -16.86 7.86 -15.55
CA ASP A 131 -16.26 9.16 -15.23
C ASP A 131 -14.93 9.35 -15.98
N ALA A 132 -14.85 10.38 -16.84
CA ALA A 132 -13.63 10.73 -17.58
C ALA A 132 -12.38 10.88 -16.67
N GLY A 133 -12.56 11.47 -15.48
CA GLY A 133 -11.48 11.62 -14.50
C GLY A 133 -11.00 10.31 -13.90
N LEU A 134 -11.92 9.36 -13.70
CA LEU A 134 -11.59 8.01 -13.24
C LEU A 134 -10.77 7.27 -14.30
N ALA A 135 -11.18 7.37 -15.58
CA ALA A 135 -10.50 6.76 -16.70
C ALA A 135 -9.07 7.27 -16.87
N VAL A 136 -8.86 8.59 -16.95
CA VAL A 136 -7.50 9.15 -17.12
C VAL A 136 -6.61 8.88 -15.90
N THR A 137 -7.18 8.82 -14.69
CA THR A 137 -6.42 8.41 -13.48
C THR A 137 -5.97 6.95 -13.58
N LEU A 138 -6.83 6.07 -14.12
CA LEU A 138 -6.52 4.66 -14.36
C LEU A 138 -5.43 4.49 -15.43
N GLU A 139 -5.54 5.21 -16.55
CA GLU A 139 -4.54 5.17 -17.63
C GLU A 139 -3.16 5.59 -17.13
N LEU A 140 -3.07 6.73 -16.43
CA LEU A 140 -1.80 7.19 -15.84
C LEU A 140 -1.25 6.20 -14.80
N ALA A 141 -2.11 5.59 -13.99
CA ALA A 141 -1.69 4.57 -13.03
C ALA A 141 -1.06 3.34 -13.73
N ARG A 142 -1.60 2.92 -14.87
CA ARG A 142 -1.09 1.80 -15.67
C ARG A 142 0.21 2.15 -16.41
N LEU A 143 0.31 3.35 -16.97
CA LEU A 143 1.44 3.77 -17.79
C LEU A 143 2.68 4.16 -16.97
N MET A 144 2.48 4.66 -15.75
CA MET A 144 3.56 5.15 -14.88
C MET A 144 3.75 4.30 -13.61
N GLY A 145 3.04 3.18 -13.55
CA GLY A 145 3.06 2.26 -12.42
C GLY A 145 2.70 2.94 -11.10
N LEU A 146 1.76 3.88 -11.06
CA LEU A 146 1.46 4.68 -9.86
C LEU A 146 0.80 3.83 -8.76
N ARG A 147 1.10 4.14 -7.50
CA ARG A 147 0.27 3.68 -6.37
C ARG A 147 -1.08 4.40 -6.40
N SER A 148 -2.12 3.83 -5.78
CA SER A 148 -3.44 4.48 -5.77
C SER A 148 -3.42 5.92 -5.27
N GLN A 149 -2.63 6.23 -4.23
CA GLN A 149 -2.52 7.60 -3.73
C GLN A 149 -1.69 8.51 -4.65
N GLU A 150 -0.66 7.97 -5.32
CA GLU A 150 0.09 8.69 -6.36
C GLU A 150 -0.84 9.02 -7.55
N ALA A 151 -1.65 8.06 -7.99
CA ALA A 151 -2.63 8.23 -9.07
C ALA A 151 -3.69 9.29 -8.72
N VAL A 152 -4.32 9.21 -7.54
CA VAL A 152 -5.34 10.19 -7.13
C VAL A 152 -4.76 11.60 -6.98
N GLN A 153 -3.47 11.73 -6.69
CA GLN A 153 -2.80 13.03 -6.52
C GLN A 153 -2.02 13.50 -7.75
N CYS A 154 -1.97 12.72 -8.83
CA CYS A 154 -1.09 13.01 -9.97
C CYS A 154 -1.47 14.30 -10.73
N CYS A 155 -2.70 14.78 -10.56
CA CYS A 155 -3.17 16.04 -11.14
C CYS A 155 -2.24 17.23 -10.80
N GLN A 156 -1.58 17.18 -9.63
CA GLN A 156 -0.63 18.19 -9.17
C GLN A 156 0.67 18.24 -9.98
N SER A 157 1.01 17.19 -10.73
CA SER A 157 2.27 17.08 -11.48
C SER A 157 2.09 17.11 -13.00
N LEU A 158 0.85 17.16 -13.51
CA LEU A 158 0.58 17.02 -14.96
C LEU A 158 1.33 18.04 -15.81
N LYS A 159 1.35 19.32 -15.40
CA LYS A 159 2.04 20.39 -16.15
C LYS A 159 3.55 20.16 -16.18
N THR A 160 4.15 19.79 -15.06
CA THR A 160 5.59 19.47 -14.97
C THR A 160 5.94 18.24 -15.80
N TRP A 161 5.11 17.20 -15.77
CA TRP A 161 5.32 16.01 -16.60
C TRP A 161 5.21 16.30 -18.09
N LYS A 162 4.28 17.16 -18.50
CA LYS A 162 4.20 17.62 -19.90
C LYS A 162 5.48 18.35 -20.32
N GLN A 163 5.98 19.27 -19.50
CA GLN A 163 7.23 19.98 -19.78
C GLN A 163 8.44 19.05 -19.86
N SER A 164 8.53 18.05 -18.97
CA SER A 164 9.57 17.01 -19.03
C SER A 164 9.54 16.24 -20.35
N LEU A 165 8.34 15.86 -20.83
CA LEU A 165 8.20 15.20 -22.14
C LEU A 165 8.60 16.10 -23.30
N GLU A 166 8.25 17.39 -23.26
CA GLU A 166 8.62 18.37 -24.29
C GLU A 166 10.14 18.59 -24.35
N ARG A 167 10.84 18.43 -23.22
CA ARG A 167 12.30 18.43 -23.14
C ARG A 167 12.95 17.10 -23.59
N GLY A 168 12.16 16.08 -23.92
CA GLY A 168 12.67 14.77 -24.29
C GLY A 168 13.21 13.95 -23.12
N GLU A 169 12.79 14.24 -21.88
CA GLU A 169 13.15 13.41 -20.73
C GLU A 169 12.58 12.00 -20.87
N THR A 170 13.39 11.00 -20.54
CA THR A 170 13.00 9.58 -20.58
C THR A 170 12.37 9.09 -19.29
N ARG A 171 12.28 9.97 -18.27
CA ARG A 171 11.82 9.65 -16.92
C ARG A 171 10.95 10.79 -16.39
N LEU A 172 10.03 10.46 -15.50
CA LEU A 172 9.16 11.42 -14.84
C LEU A 172 9.28 11.31 -13.31
N THR A 173 9.35 12.46 -12.64
CA THR A 173 9.39 12.52 -11.17
C THR A 173 8.00 12.43 -10.55
N VAL A 174 7.77 11.42 -9.72
CA VAL A 174 6.55 11.28 -8.90
C VAL A 174 6.84 11.84 -7.50
N VAL A 175 6.21 12.97 -7.16
CA VAL A 175 6.43 13.68 -5.88
C VAL A 175 5.27 13.42 -4.91
N PHE A 176 4.03 13.58 -5.36
CA PHE A 176 2.84 13.55 -4.50
C PHE A 176 2.27 12.14 -4.31
N GLY A 177 1.70 11.90 -3.12
CA GLY A 177 1.10 10.60 -2.77
C GLY A 177 2.08 9.45 -2.56
N THR A 178 3.39 9.73 -2.61
CA THR A 178 4.46 8.74 -2.42
C THR A 178 4.51 8.22 -0.99
N LYS A 179 4.91 6.96 -0.84
CA LYS A 179 5.00 6.34 0.48
C LYS A 179 6.13 6.97 1.30
N GLY A 180 5.78 7.55 2.44
CA GLY A 180 6.74 8.20 3.33
C GLY A 180 7.24 9.56 2.82
N ASN A 181 6.53 10.18 1.88
CA ASN A 181 6.87 11.48 1.27
C ASN A 181 8.25 11.49 0.61
N ARG A 182 8.65 10.35 0.03
CA ARG A 182 9.92 10.19 -0.68
C ARG A 182 9.65 10.20 -2.18
N PRO A 183 10.10 11.23 -2.92
CA PRO A 183 9.99 11.26 -4.37
C PRO A 183 10.65 10.03 -5.01
N ARG A 184 10.14 9.64 -6.18
CA ARG A 184 10.74 8.58 -7.00
C ARG A 184 10.68 8.98 -8.47
N GLU A 185 11.63 8.48 -9.24
CA GLU A 185 11.57 8.53 -10.69
C GLU A 185 10.78 7.35 -11.24
N THR A 186 10.20 7.50 -12.42
CA THR A 186 9.62 6.39 -13.19
C THR A 186 10.08 6.48 -14.63
N ILE A 187 10.52 5.35 -15.20
CA ILE A 187 10.87 5.27 -16.63
C ILE A 187 9.62 5.43 -17.49
N ILE A 188 9.78 6.11 -18.64
CA ILE A 188 8.76 6.25 -19.68
C ILE A 188 8.94 5.09 -20.66
N GLN A 189 8.00 4.15 -20.63
CA GLN A 189 8.05 2.95 -21.48
C GLN A 189 7.52 3.20 -22.89
N ASP A 190 6.52 4.09 -23.01
CA ASP A 190 5.89 4.50 -24.26
C ASP A 190 5.59 6.01 -24.19
N THR A 191 6.43 6.81 -24.85
CA THR A 191 6.31 8.26 -24.87
C THR A 191 5.01 8.73 -25.50
N GLY A 192 4.53 8.05 -26.54
CA GLY A 192 3.30 8.42 -27.25
C GLY A 192 2.07 8.19 -26.39
N ALA A 193 1.98 7.01 -25.75
CA ALA A 193 0.88 6.70 -24.86
C ALA A 193 0.85 7.60 -23.62
N VAL A 194 2.01 7.87 -23.01
CA VAL A 194 2.09 8.78 -21.84
C VAL A 194 1.71 10.21 -22.23
N LYS A 195 2.21 10.72 -23.36
CA LYS A 195 1.86 12.06 -23.85
C LYS A 195 0.35 12.20 -24.04
N LYS A 196 -0.27 11.25 -24.75
CA LYS A 196 -1.73 11.24 -24.99
C LYS A 196 -2.52 11.19 -23.67
N ALA A 197 -2.12 10.34 -22.73
CA ALA A 197 -2.78 10.24 -21.43
C ALA A 197 -2.66 11.54 -20.61
N LEU A 198 -1.50 12.22 -20.68
CA LEU A 198 -1.29 13.51 -20.00
C LEU A 198 -2.12 14.63 -20.62
N GLU A 199 -2.22 14.71 -21.94
CA GLU A 199 -3.05 15.70 -22.64
C GLU A 199 -4.53 15.52 -22.26
N ASN A 200 -5.03 14.29 -22.28
CA ASN A 200 -6.39 13.97 -21.82
C ASN A 200 -6.60 14.34 -20.34
N ALA A 201 -5.63 14.01 -19.48
CA ALA A 201 -5.71 14.33 -18.06
C ALA A 201 -5.70 15.85 -17.80
N LEU A 202 -4.94 16.62 -18.57
CA LEU A 202 -4.93 18.09 -18.47
C LEU A 202 -6.28 18.68 -18.85
N ALA A 203 -6.88 18.24 -19.97
CA ALA A 203 -8.20 18.68 -20.40
C ALA A 203 -9.27 18.39 -19.32
N VAL A 204 -9.30 17.17 -18.79
CA VAL A 204 -10.24 16.80 -17.72
C VAL A 204 -10.00 17.61 -16.44
N ALA A 205 -8.74 17.88 -16.09
CA ALA A 205 -8.42 18.67 -14.91
C ALA A 205 -8.86 20.13 -15.06
N GLU A 206 -8.71 20.72 -16.25
CA GLU A 206 -9.13 22.10 -16.55
C GLU A 206 -10.63 22.30 -16.34
N GLU A 207 -11.45 21.37 -16.81
CA GLU A 207 -12.91 21.36 -16.58
C GLU A 207 -13.31 21.18 -15.10
N ARG A 208 -12.38 20.74 -14.25
CA ARG A 208 -12.64 20.30 -12.87
C ARG A 208 -11.76 21.00 -11.84
N ASN A 209 -11.44 22.27 -12.07
CA ASN A 209 -10.66 23.09 -11.14
C ASN A 209 -9.32 22.44 -10.73
N GLY A 210 -8.62 21.83 -11.68
CA GLY A 210 -7.32 21.20 -11.51
C GLY A 210 -7.35 19.79 -10.91
N ARG A 211 -8.50 19.12 -10.87
CA ARG A 211 -8.65 17.78 -10.27
C ARG A 211 -9.12 16.74 -11.27
N LEU A 212 -8.55 15.55 -11.22
CA LEU A 212 -9.07 14.40 -11.99
C LEU A 212 -10.28 13.78 -11.27
N ILE A 213 -10.14 13.53 -9.97
CA ILE A 213 -11.22 13.07 -9.09
C ILE A 213 -11.64 14.24 -8.21
N ASP A 214 -12.69 14.94 -8.62
CA ASP A 214 -13.16 16.12 -7.88
C ASP A 214 -13.99 15.71 -6.65
N ARG A 215 -13.30 15.62 -5.52
CA ARG A 215 -13.89 15.39 -4.20
C ARG A 215 -13.31 16.37 -3.18
N PRO A 216 -14.10 16.80 -2.18
CA PRO A 216 -13.67 17.82 -1.22
C PRO A 216 -12.39 17.51 -0.43
N SER A 217 -12.04 16.24 -0.25
CA SER A 217 -10.82 15.83 0.47
C SER A 217 -10.14 14.64 -0.18
N LEU A 218 -8.83 14.50 0.08
CA LEU A 218 -8.05 13.34 -0.35
C LEU A 218 -8.67 12.02 0.14
N GLN A 219 -9.19 11.97 1.37
CA GLN A 219 -9.84 10.77 1.89
C GLN A 219 -11.07 10.39 1.06
N GLN A 220 -11.91 11.37 0.69
CA GLN A 220 -13.08 11.14 -0.14
C GLN A 220 -12.70 10.77 -1.58
N ALA A 221 -11.67 11.42 -2.15
CA ALA A 221 -11.14 11.07 -3.47
C ALA A 221 -10.61 9.62 -3.50
N MET A 222 -9.85 9.22 -2.47
CA MET A 222 -9.34 7.86 -2.31
C MET A 222 -10.47 6.83 -2.11
N ASN A 223 -11.53 7.19 -1.39
CA ASN A 223 -12.70 6.31 -1.21
C ASN A 223 -13.47 6.16 -2.53
N TYR A 224 -13.65 7.25 -3.27
CA TYR A 224 -14.25 7.23 -4.60
C TYR A 224 -13.44 6.36 -5.57
N TRP A 225 -12.13 6.60 -5.67
CA TRP A 225 -11.21 5.80 -6.48
C TRP A 225 -11.35 4.29 -6.20
N ARG A 226 -11.22 3.89 -4.93
CA ARG A 226 -11.31 2.46 -4.55
C ARG A 226 -12.67 1.85 -4.89
N LYS A 227 -13.75 2.58 -4.61
CA LYS A 227 -15.12 2.10 -4.82
C LYS A 227 -15.43 1.93 -6.30
N GLU A 228 -15.15 2.95 -7.11
CA GLU A 228 -15.55 2.94 -8.51
C GLU A 228 -14.62 2.06 -9.37
N ILE A 229 -13.33 1.99 -9.06
CA ILE A 229 -12.42 1.04 -9.73
C ILE A 229 -12.74 -0.42 -9.39
N ALA A 230 -13.18 -0.71 -8.16
CA ALA A 230 -13.68 -2.04 -7.81
C ALA A 230 -14.93 -2.40 -8.65
N LYS A 231 -15.89 -1.47 -8.76
CA LYS A 231 -17.07 -1.67 -9.63
C LYS A 231 -16.71 -1.83 -11.11
N ALA A 232 -15.65 -1.17 -11.55
CA ALA A 232 -15.13 -1.28 -12.92
C ALA A 232 -14.43 -2.62 -13.20
N GLY A 233 -14.20 -3.46 -12.18
CA GLY A 233 -13.68 -4.82 -12.35
C GLY A 233 -12.38 -5.12 -11.62
N LEU A 234 -11.71 -4.12 -11.01
CA LEU A 234 -10.50 -4.39 -10.21
C LEU A 234 -10.89 -4.87 -8.80
N THR A 235 -11.34 -6.12 -8.72
CA THR A 235 -11.59 -6.87 -7.49
C THR A 235 -10.87 -8.22 -7.46
N GLY A 236 -10.80 -8.83 -6.27
CA GLY A 236 -10.17 -10.15 -6.11
C GLY A 236 -8.67 -10.11 -6.41
N ILE A 237 -8.22 -10.90 -7.39
CA ILE A 237 -6.81 -11.01 -7.78
C ILE A 237 -6.31 -9.80 -8.60
N TYR A 238 -7.22 -9.07 -9.23
CA TYR A 238 -6.92 -7.82 -9.92
C TYR A 238 -7.38 -6.67 -9.05
N THR A 239 -6.44 -5.87 -8.54
CA THR A 239 -6.73 -4.69 -7.72
C THR A 239 -6.14 -3.46 -8.40
N PRO A 240 -6.36 -2.23 -7.91
CA PRO A 240 -5.63 -1.07 -8.43
C PRO A 240 -4.10 -1.27 -8.47
N HIS A 241 -3.56 -2.08 -7.57
CA HIS A 241 -2.13 -2.37 -7.51
C HIS A 241 -1.67 -3.37 -8.60
N SER A 242 -2.59 -4.07 -9.26
CA SER A 242 -2.33 -4.95 -10.39
C SER A 242 -1.93 -4.20 -11.67
N LEU A 243 -2.36 -2.95 -11.82
CA LEU A 243 -1.88 -2.05 -12.88
C LEU A 243 -0.38 -1.81 -12.74
N ARG A 244 0.07 -1.59 -11.50
CA ARG A 244 1.48 -1.44 -11.16
C ARG A 244 2.26 -2.75 -11.34
N TYR A 245 1.61 -3.91 -11.20
CA TYR A 245 2.24 -5.19 -11.52
C TYR A 245 2.50 -5.33 -13.02
N ALA A 246 1.50 -5.04 -13.85
CA ALA A 246 1.68 -5.05 -15.29
C ALA A 246 2.78 -4.07 -15.72
N TRP A 247 2.75 -2.84 -15.21
CA TRP A 247 3.81 -1.84 -15.44
C TRP A 247 5.20 -2.33 -15.02
N THR A 248 5.31 -3.04 -13.89
CA THR A 248 6.60 -3.57 -13.40
C THR A 248 7.16 -4.63 -14.35
N GLN A 249 6.29 -5.50 -14.88
CA GLN A 249 6.70 -6.51 -15.85
C GLN A 249 7.13 -5.87 -17.18
N ASP A 250 6.44 -4.81 -17.61
CA ASP A 250 6.84 -4.00 -18.77
C ASP A 250 8.21 -3.33 -18.55
N ALA A 251 8.46 -2.78 -17.36
CA ALA A 251 9.71 -2.10 -17.03
C ALA A 251 10.89 -3.07 -17.09
N LEU A 252 10.71 -4.28 -16.55
CA LEU A 252 11.73 -5.33 -16.64
C LEU A 252 12.04 -5.70 -18.09
N ARG A 253 10.99 -5.90 -18.92
CA ARG A 253 11.18 -6.18 -20.35
C ARG A 253 11.89 -5.03 -21.06
N HIS A 254 11.52 -3.79 -20.76
CA HIS A 254 12.12 -2.59 -21.32
C HIS A 254 13.62 -2.51 -21.03
N TYR A 255 14.05 -2.71 -19.77
CA TYR A 255 15.47 -2.71 -19.44
C TYR A 255 16.23 -3.89 -20.05
N LEU A 256 15.64 -5.09 -20.07
CA LEU A 256 16.29 -6.24 -20.71
C LEU A 256 16.49 -5.99 -22.22
N ALA A 257 15.52 -5.36 -22.90
CA ALA A 257 15.63 -5.02 -24.32
C ALA A 257 16.72 -3.96 -24.59
N GLN A 258 17.09 -3.15 -23.59
CA GLN A 258 18.20 -2.20 -23.66
C GLN A 258 19.58 -2.83 -23.38
N GLY A 259 19.64 -4.14 -23.14
CA GLY A 259 20.89 -4.87 -22.90
C GLY A 259 21.35 -4.90 -21.44
N PHE A 260 20.56 -4.39 -20.49
CA PHE A 260 20.88 -4.54 -19.07
C PHE A 260 20.83 -6.01 -18.64
N SER A 261 21.72 -6.40 -17.74
CA SER A 261 21.65 -7.72 -17.12
C SER A 261 20.35 -7.88 -16.31
N HIS A 262 19.94 -9.13 -16.06
CA HIS A 262 18.76 -9.40 -15.24
C HIS A 262 18.84 -8.75 -13.84
N ARG A 263 20.04 -8.72 -13.24
CA ARG A 263 20.27 -8.10 -11.93
C ARG A 263 20.09 -6.57 -11.98
N GLU A 264 20.62 -5.92 -13.01
CA GLU A 264 20.48 -4.47 -13.21
C GLU A 264 19.04 -4.09 -13.53
N ALA A 265 18.37 -4.82 -14.42
CA ALA A 265 16.96 -4.59 -14.74
C ALA A 265 16.08 -4.66 -13.48
N LEU A 266 16.33 -5.63 -12.59
CA LEU A 266 15.64 -5.74 -11.31
C LEU A 266 15.95 -4.57 -10.36
N ALA A 267 17.20 -4.12 -10.30
CA ALA A 267 17.60 -2.99 -9.46
C ALA A 267 16.99 -1.67 -9.95
N LEU A 268 17.07 -1.39 -11.26
CA LEU A 268 16.48 -0.23 -11.91
C LEU A 268 14.96 -0.20 -11.72
N THR A 269 14.28 -1.29 -12.03
CA THR A 269 12.83 -1.41 -11.81
C THR A 269 12.46 -1.23 -10.33
N SER A 270 13.27 -1.75 -9.41
CA SER A 270 13.06 -1.55 -7.97
C SER A 270 13.22 -0.07 -7.56
N MET A 271 14.19 0.63 -8.13
CA MET A 271 14.37 2.08 -7.94
C MET A 271 13.20 2.87 -8.52
N ASP A 272 12.72 2.52 -9.72
CA ASP A 272 11.53 3.15 -10.30
C ASP A 272 10.30 2.96 -9.42
N LEU A 273 10.18 1.80 -8.77
CA LEU A 273 9.11 1.55 -7.82
C LEU A 273 9.27 2.33 -6.50
N GLY A 274 10.37 3.05 -6.30
CA GLY A 274 10.69 3.75 -5.05
C GLY A 274 11.00 2.78 -3.90
N HIS A 275 11.58 1.61 -4.22
CA HIS A 275 11.97 0.60 -3.24
C HIS A 275 13.47 0.61 -2.88
N GLY A 276 14.28 1.36 -3.65
CA GLY A 276 15.75 1.29 -3.62
C GLY A 276 16.28 0.13 -4.47
N ASP A 277 17.58 0.12 -4.73
CA ASP A 277 18.30 -0.87 -5.54
C ASP A 277 18.38 -2.27 -4.88
N GLY A 278 18.46 -2.33 -3.54
CA GLY A 278 18.59 -3.57 -2.77
C GLY A 278 17.34 -4.48 -2.71
N ARG A 279 16.27 -4.18 -3.48
CA ARG A 279 14.99 -4.91 -3.42
C ARG A 279 14.62 -5.66 -4.70
N GLY A 280 15.57 -5.95 -5.58
CA GLY A 280 15.35 -6.79 -6.77
C GLY A 280 14.68 -8.15 -6.47
N ARG A 281 15.08 -8.85 -5.39
CA ARG A 281 14.41 -10.10 -4.96
C ARG A 281 12.92 -9.90 -4.62
N TYR A 282 12.58 -8.77 -4.01
CA TYR A 282 11.19 -8.42 -3.71
C TYR A 282 10.40 -8.14 -5.00
N VAL A 283 11.05 -7.54 -6.01
CA VAL A 283 10.46 -7.35 -7.34
C VAL A 283 10.07 -8.70 -7.96
N VAL A 284 10.99 -9.66 -8.00
CA VAL A 284 10.69 -11.03 -8.51
C VAL A 284 9.57 -11.69 -7.71
N GLN A 285 9.69 -11.71 -6.38
CA GLN A 285 8.76 -12.42 -5.50
C GLN A 285 7.32 -11.90 -5.60
N VAL A 286 7.16 -10.59 -5.74
CA VAL A 286 5.85 -9.92 -5.67
C VAL A 286 5.30 -9.61 -7.04
N TYR A 287 6.11 -9.09 -7.96
CA TYR A 287 5.67 -8.61 -9.28
C TYR A 287 5.98 -9.58 -10.43
N GLY A 288 6.89 -10.52 -10.22
CA GLY A 288 7.29 -11.52 -11.23
C GLY A 288 6.35 -12.73 -11.35
N ARG A 289 5.26 -12.79 -10.58
CA ARG A 289 4.28 -13.89 -10.67
C ARG A 289 3.55 -13.83 -12.00
N ARG A 290 3.78 -14.83 -12.85
CA ARG A 290 2.95 -15.17 -14.00
C ARG A 290 1.81 -16.09 -13.52
N GLU A 291 0.80 -16.28 -14.35
CA GLU A 291 -0.16 -17.37 -14.15
C GLU A 291 0.64 -18.67 -14.00
N GLU A 292 0.36 -19.43 -12.94
CA GLU A 292 0.73 -20.84 -12.92
C GLU A 292 -0.14 -21.46 -14.00
N GLU A 293 0.48 -22.02 -15.04
CA GLU A 293 -0.20 -22.93 -15.98
C GLU A 293 -0.81 -24.11 -15.20
#